data_AF-S7VT45-F1
#
_entry.id   AF-S7VT45-F1
#
_cell.length_a   1.000
_cell.length_b   1.000
_cell.length_c   1.000
_cell.angle_alpha   90.00
_cell.angle_beta   90.00
_cell.angle_gamma   90.00
#
_symmetry.space_group_name_H-M   'P 1'
#
loop_
_entity.id
_entity.type
_entity.pdbx_description
1 polymer ?
#
loop_
_entity_poly.entity_id
_entity_poly.type
_entity_poly.pdbx_seq_one_letter_code
_entity_poly.pdbx_strand_id
1 'polypeptide(L)'
;MRYIYLLIILCCFSCNNERVLYLPEIENAEITEVLDVSPAYIFYDETEPDSTLLNRKNLISTTNWLVNVDKRLTLKQAIPKIILMQEKKRNAKMHKNENAKNYFTCNDTSIGNLGFIEFTDIVFKENIKIDTVYHKNNMPTKENLMNTAGLNAQSTIPLIFNKTDQFQIGEQESNINKLKNELDKLTAINFIGIHLLLYFDENLTFQDYITIKRRVKSLNSDLITVDLNEFIY
;
A
#
# COMPACT_ATOMS: atom_id res chain seq x y z
N MET A 1 37.54 -37.17 -27.01
CA MET A 1 36.27 -36.77 -27.68
C MET A 1 35.00 -37.02 -26.86
N ARG A 2 34.86 -38.14 -26.12
CA ARG A 2 33.61 -38.47 -25.39
C ARG A 2 33.22 -37.50 -24.27
N TYR A 3 34.19 -36.88 -23.60
CA TYR A 3 33.94 -35.93 -22.49
C TYR A 3 33.52 -34.52 -22.92
N ILE A 4 33.77 -34.16 -24.19
CA ILE A 4 33.48 -32.82 -24.73
C ILE A 4 31.97 -32.67 -24.95
N TYR A 5 31.31 -33.74 -25.42
CA TYR A 5 29.85 -33.81 -25.52
C TYR A 5 29.16 -33.68 -24.16
N LEU A 6 29.79 -34.19 -23.10
CA LEU A 6 29.25 -34.10 -21.73
C LEU A 6 29.36 -32.68 -21.17
N LEU A 7 30.42 -31.95 -21.54
CA LEU A 7 30.63 -30.54 -21.18
C LEU A 7 29.65 -29.61 -21.92
N ILE A 8 29.36 -29.91 -23.20
CA ILE A 8 28.36 -29.19 -24.01
C ILE A 8 26.95 -29.39 -23.43
N ILE A 9 26.59 -30.61 -23.02
CA ILE A 9 25.30 -30.90 -22.37
C ILE A 9 25.16 -30.13 -21.05
N LEU A 10 26.24 -29.98 -20.26
CA LEU A 10 26.21 -29.22 -19.00
C LEU A 10 25.98 -27.71 -19.21
N CYS A 11 26.48 -27.15 -20.32
CA CYS A 11 26.28 -25.74 -20.66
C CYS A 11 24.85 -25.43 -21.16
N CYS A 12 24.11 -26.43 -21.66
CA CYS A 12 22.74 -26.25 -22.15
C CYS A 12 21.66 -26.26 -21.05
N PHE A 13 22.02 -26.55 -19.79
CA PHE A 13 21.08 -26.57 -18.65
C PHE A 13 21.06 -25.27 -17.83
N SER A 14 21.56 -24.15 -18.34
CA SER A 14 21.26 -22.85 -17.74
C SER A 14 19.81 -22.46 -18.09
N CYS A 15 18.84 -23.12 -17.45
CA CYS A 15 17.50 -22.55 -17.35
C CYS A 15 17.64 -21.23 -16.60
N ASN A 16 17.62 -20.13 -17.35
CA ASN A 16 17.48 -18.82 -16.75
C ASN A 16 16.04 -18.78 -16.23
N ASN A 17 15.87 -18.96 -14.92
CA ASN A 17 14.61 -18.69 -14.23
C ASN A 17 14.41 -17.16 -14.18
N GLU A 18 14.43 -16.51 -15.35
CA GLU A 18 14.10 -15.11 -15.51
C GLU A 18 12.63 -14.94 -15.14
N ARG A 19 12.42 -14.30 -13.98
CA ARG A 19 11.08 -13.93 -13.52
C ARG A 19 10.82 -12.50 -13.92
N VAL A 20 9.72 -12.28 -14.63
CA VAL A 20 9.27 -10.93 -15.00
C VAL A 20 8.46 -10.37 -13.84
N LEU A 21 8.76 -9.14 -13.46
CA LEU A 21 8.05 -8.38 -12.44
C LEU A 21 7.33 -7.19 -13.09
N TYR A 22 6.02 -7.13 -12.94
CA TYR A 22 5.25 -5.97 -13.40
C TYR A 22 5.00 -5.02 -12.24
N LEU A 23 5.69 -3.87 -12.22
CA LEU A 23 5.49 -2.87 -11.18
C LEU A 23 4.11 -2.21 -11.30
N PRO A 24 3.49 -1.79 -10.18
CA PRO A 24 2.30 -0.96 -10.23
C PRO A 24 2.60 0.37 -10.91
N GLU A 25 1.63 0.87 -11.67
CA GLU A 25 1.74 2.11 -12.42
C GLU A 25 1.17 3.28 -11.62
N ILE A 26 1.87 4.41 -11.67
CA ILE A 26 1.46 5.71 -11.11
C ILE A 26 1.81 6.82 -12.10
N GLU A 27 1.38 8.04 -11.80
CA GLU A 27 1.82 9.25 -12.50
C GLU A 27 2.21 10.29 -11.46
N ASN A 28 3.20 11.12 -11.78
CA ASN A 28 3.59 12.28 -10.98
C ASN A 28 3.95 11.91 -9.53
N ALA A 29 4.87 10.96 -9.37
CA ALA A 29 5.40 10.58 -8.09
C ALA A 29 6.08 11.78 -7.41
N GLU A 30 5.80 11.97 -6.11
CA GLU A 30 6.47 13.00 -5.30
C GLU A 30 7.95 12.67 -5.06
N ILE A 31 8.28 11.37 -5.02
CA ILE A 31 9.63 10.88 -4.78
C ILE A 31 10.06 10.09 -6.01
N THR A 32 11.13 10.55 -6.66
CA THR A 32 11.68 9.96 -7.90
C THR A 32 13.09 9.42 -7.72
N GLU A 33 13.72 9.66 -6.57
CA GLU A 33 15.05 9.16 -6.24
C GLU A 33 15.13 8.74 -4.76
N VAL A 34 15.75 7.59 -4.52
CA VAL A 34 16.07 7.10 -3.17
C VAL A 34 17.49 6.54 -3.20
N LEU A 35 18.35 7.05 -2.31
CA LEU A 35 19.74 6.63 -2.18
C LEU A 35 19.91 5.60 -1.06
N ASP A 36 21.05 4.91 -1.05
CA ASP A 36 21.39 3.87 -0.05
C ASP A 36 20.29 2.83 0.09
N VAL A 37 20.11 2.00 -0.95
CA VAL A 37 18.95 1.13 -1.09
C VAL A 37 19.30 -0.36 -1.08
N SER A 38 18.42 -1.16 -0.46
CA SER A 38 18.34 -2.60 -0.65
C SER A 38 17.00 -2.97 -1.31
N PRO A 39 17.02 -3.67 -2.47
CA PRO A 39 15.79 -4.11 -3.10
C PRO A 39 15.26 -5.42 -2.50
N ALA A 40 13.94 -5.48 -2.35
CA ALA A 40 13.18 -6.72 -2.15
C ALA A 40 12.18 -6.88 -3.30
N TYR A 41 11.86 -8.13 -3.62
CA TYR A 41 10.96 -8.46 -4.72
C TYR A 41 9.89 -9.44 -4.26
N ILE A 42 8.64 -9.16 -4.63
CA ILE A 42 7.49 -10.04 -4.42
C ILE A 42 6.91 -10.35 -5.80
N PHE A 43 7.18 -11.54 -6.31
CA PHE A 43 6.78 -11.97 -7.65
C PHE A 43 5.44 -12.68 -7.61
N TYR A 44 4.64 -12.46 -8.66
CA TYR A 44 3.56 -13.36 -9.04
C TYR A 44 4.17 -14.57 -9.75
N ASP A 45 4.01 -15.75 -9.15
CA ASP A 45 4.60 -17.01 -9.63
C ASP A 45 3.57 -18.14 -9.47
N GLU A 46 2.85 -18.49 -10.53
CA GLU A 46 1.80 -19.53 -10.51
C GLU A 46 2.30 -20.92 -10.08
N THR A 47 3.62 -21.15 -10.05
CA THR A 47 4.20 -22.41 -9.58
C THR A 47 4.27 -22.53 -8.06
N GLU A 48 4.11 -21.43 -7.33
CA GLU A 48 4.10 -21.39 -5.87
C GLU A 48 2.68 -21.64 -5.30
N PRO A 49 2.55 -22.22 -4.08
CA PRO A 49 1.24 -22.59 -3.51
C PRO A 49 0.23 -21.44 -3.33
N ASP A 50 0.72 -20.22 -3.08
CA ASP A 50 -0.07 -18.99 -2.98
C ASP A 50 0.17 -18.06 -4.18
N SER A 51 0.72 -18.60 -5.26
CA SER A 51 1.23 -17.89 -6.43
C SER A 51 2.17 -16.72 -6.13
N THR A 52 2.87 -16.73 -4.99
CA THR A 52 3.64 -15.59 -4.49
C THR A 52 5.03 -15.97 -4.01
N LEU A 53 6.05 -15.38 -4.61
CA LEU A 53 7.44 -15.59 -4.19
C LEU A 53 8.09 -14.32 -3.64
N LEU A 54 8.59 -14.40 -2.42
CA LEU A 54 9.38 -13.33 -1.79
C LEU A 54 10.89 -13.58 -1.93
N ASN A 55 11.58 -12.73 -2.69
CA ASN A 55 13.04 -12.66 -2.73
C ASN A 55 13.55 -11.47 -1.89
N ARG A 56 14.19 -11.79 -0.77
CA ARG A 56 14.71 -10.83 0.21
C ARG A 56 16.16 -11.09 0.63
N LYS A 57 16.93 -11.81 -0.19
CA LYS A 57 18.27 -12.32 0.19
C LYS A 57 19.29 -11.22 0.45
N ASN A 58 19.14 -10.05 -0.17
CA ASN A 58 20.10 -8.94 -0.13
C ASN A 58 19.64 -7.74 0.71
N LEU A 59 18.69 -7.94 1.64
CA LEU A 59 18.20 -6.85 2.49
C LEU A 59 19.21 -6.51 3.61
N ILE A 60 19.71 -5.27 3.58
CA ILE A 60 20.55 -4.68 4.64
C ILE A 60 19.67 -3.77 5.51
N SER A 61 19.62 -4.03 6.82
CA SER A 61 18.69 -3.35 7.75
C SER A 61 18.91 -1.84 7.88
N THR A 62 20.14 -1.36 7.66
CA THR A 62 20.52 0.06 7.79
C THR A 62 20.16 0.91 6.58
N THR A 63 19.77 0.29 5.47
CA THR A 63 19.51 0.96 4.17
C THR A 63 18.02 1.18 3.95
N ASN A 64 17.68 2.10 3.05
CA ASN A 64 16.31 2.24 2.56
C ASN A 64 15.88 0.96 1.83
N TRP A 65 14.66 0.50 2.04
CA TRP A 65 14.17 -0.69 1.34
C TRP A 65 13.26 -0.32 0.19
N LEU A 66 13.64 -0.75 -1.01
CA LEU A 66 12.79 -0.66 -2.20
C LEU A 66 12.03 -1.97 -2.35
N VAL A 67 10.76 -1.96 -2.00
CA VAL A 67 9.89 -3.12 -2.09
C VAL A 67 9.17 -3.10 -3.43
N ASN A 68 9.59 -4.00 -4.30
CA ASN A 68 9.05 -4.17 -5.66
C ASN A 68 8.02 -5.29 -5.62
N VAL A 69 6.74 -4.95 -5.76
CA VAL A 69 5.63 -5.89 -5.69
C VAL A 69 5.01 -6.03 -7.06
N ASP A 70 4.78 -7.26 -7.51
CA ASP A 70 4.08 -7.49 -8.77
C ASP A 70 2.63 -6.98 -8.66
N LYS A 71 2.23 -6.12 -9.59
CA LYS A 71 0.93 -5.44 -9.59
C LYS A 71 -0.26 -6.40 -9.65
N ARG A 72 -0.04 -7.63 -10.14
CA ARG A 72 -1.07 -8.68 -10.30
C ARG A 72 -1.39 -9.39 -8.98
N LEU A 73 -0.53 -9.31 -7.98
CA LEU A 73 -0.78 -9.95 -6.68
C LEU A 73 -1.99 -9.30 -6.02
N THR A 74 -2.84 -10.12 -5.40
CA THR A 74 -3.88 -9.63 -4.50
C THR A 74 -3.27 -9.15 -3.19
N LEU A 75 -4.00 -8.34 -2.42
CA LEU A 75 -3.56 -7.94 -1.08
C LEU A 75 -3.38 -9.14 -0.15
N LYS A 76 -4.25 -10.14 -0.24
CA LYS A 76 -4.12 -11.43 0.44
C LYS A 76 -2.77 -12.10 0.22
N GLN A 77 -2.20 -11.93 -0.97
CA GLN A 77 -0.91 -12.50 -1.36
C GLN A 77 0.27 -11.59 -0.96
N ALA A 78 0.16 -10.29 -1.23
CA ALA A 78 1.27 -9.35 -1.07
C ALA A 78 1.48 -8.92 0.38
N ILE A 79 0.41 -8.60 1.12
CA ILE A 79 0.49 -7.98 2.45
C ILE A 79 1.19 -8.88 3.48
N PRO A 80 0.94 -10.21 3.56
CA PRO A 80 1.66 -11.07 4.50
C PRO A 80 3.19 -11.03 4.29
N LYS A 81 3.63 -10.98 3.03
CA LYS A 81 5.05 -10.91 2.68
C LYS A 81 5.64 -9.53 3.05
N ILE A 82 4.87 -8.45 2.88
CA ILE A 82 5.25 -7.09 3.28
C ILE A 82 5.40 -6.98 4.79
N ILE A 83 4.43 -7.48 5.57
CA ILE A 83 4.47 -7.50 7.03
C ILE A 83 5.71 -8.25 7.51
N LEU A 84 5.96 -9.45 6.98
CA LEU A 84 7.13 -10.25 7.34
C LEU A 84 8.44 -9.49 7.14
N MET A 85 8.55 -8.68 6.09
CA MET A 85 9.72 -7.82 5.88
C MET A 85 9.76 -6.68 6.91
N GLN A 86 8.67 -5.93 7.08
CA GLN A 86 8.61 -4.83 8.05
C GLN A 86 9.00 -5.29 9.46
N GLU A 87 8.50 -6.45 9.91
CA GLU A 87 8.86 -7.05 11.20
C GLU A 87 10.34 -7.38 11.28
N LYS A 88 10.94 -7.95 10.23
CA LYS A 88 12.39 -8.20 10.18
C LYS A 88 13.18 -6.91 10.38
N LYS A 89 12.75 -5.78 9.79
CA LYS A 89 13.41 -4.47 9.97
C LYS A 89 13.22 -3.93 11.37
N ARG A 90 11.96 -3.90 11.85
CA ARG A 90 11.56 -3.35 13.16
C ARG A 90 12.23 -4.09 14.32
N ASN A 91 12.40 -5.40 14.18
CA ASN A 91 12.99 -6.27 15.22
C ASN A 91 14.53 -6.37 15.14
N ALA A 92 15.20 -5.65 14.23
CA ALA A 92 16.65 -5.66 14.13
C ALA A 92 17.29 -5.03 15.39
N LYS A 93 18.00 -5.85 16.19
CA LYS A 93 18.60 -5.44 17.47
C LYS A 93 19.96 -4.75 17.35
N MET A 94 20.72 -5.01 16.28
CA MET A 94 22.05 -4.44 16.03
C MET A 94 22.04 -3.68 14.70
N HIS A 95 22.75 -2.55 14.64
CA HIS A 95 22.82 -1.69 13.45
C HIS A 95 21.43 -1.30 12.92
N LYS A 96 20.59 -0.73 13.79
CA LYS A 96 19.32 -0.11 13.39
C LYS A 96 19.61 1.31 12.92
N ASN A 97 19.09 1.66 11.76
CA ASN A 97 19.06 3.04 11.27
C ASN A 97 17.60 3.51 11.30
N GLU A 98 17.24 4.37 12.25
CA GLU A 98 15.87 4.90 12.37
C GLU A 98 15.49 5.81 11.19
N ASN A 99 16.48 6.35 10.46
CA ASN A 99 16.23 7.16 9.28
C ASN A 99 16.00 6.32 8.01
N ALA A 100 16.24 5.01 8.07
CA ALA A 100 16.08 4.13 6.92
C ALA A 100 14.61 3.80 6.68
N LYS A 101 14.07 4.30 5.57
CA LYS A 101 12.66 4.19 5.20
C LYS A 101 12.36 2.97 4.33
N ASN A 102 11.08 2.71 4.11
CA ASN A 102 10.60 1.68 3.20
C ASN A 102 9.71 2.32 2.12
N TYR A 103 9.95 1.95 0.87
CA TYR A 103 9.25 2.51 -0.29
C TYR A 103 8.70 1.40 -1.18
N PHE A 104 7.44 1.53 -1.61
CA PHE A 104 6.95 0.79 -2.75
C PHE A 104 7.54 1.39 -4.01
N THR A 105 8.07 0.54 -4.88
CA THR A 105 8.58 0.93 -6.19
C THR A 105 7.47 0.81 -7.22
N CYS A 106 7.24 1.87 -7.98
CA CYS A 106 6.20 1.96 -9.00
C CYS A 106 6.82 2.40 -10.33
N ASN A 107 6.16 2.07 -11.44
CA ASN A 107 6.46 2.64 -12.75
C ASN A 107 5.70 3.98 -12.87
N ASP A 108 6.42 5.10 -12.84
CA ASP A 108 5.84 6.41 -13.07
C ASP A 108 5.76 6.69 -14.58
N THR A 109 4.55 6.57 -15.11
CA THR A 109 4.29 6.69 -16.55
C THR A 109 4.36 8.12 -17.06
N SER A 110 4.29 9.14 -16.18
CA SER A 110 4.37 10.55 -16.63
C SER A 110 5.80 10.99 -16.93
N ILE A 111 6.79 10.36 -16.30
CA ILE A 111 8.21 10.62 -16.52
C ILE A 111 8.96 9.45 -17.18
N GLY A 112 8.31 8.30 -17.35
CA GLY A 112 8.92 7.10 -17.92
C GLY A 112 10.06 6.54 -17.07
N ASN A 113 9.94 6.63 -15.74
CA ASN A 113 10.97 6.23 -14.79
C ASN A 113 10.32 5.70 -13.49
N LEU A 114 11.13 5.29 -12.51
CA LEU A 114 10.62 4.84 -11.22
C LEU A 114 10.07 6.00 -10.39
N GLY A 115 8.96 5.72 -9.70
CA GLY A 115 8.41 6.56 -8.65
C GLY A 115 8.25 5.76 -7.36
N PHE A 116 8.31 6.44 -6.23
CA PHE A 116 8.37 5.80 -4.91
C PHE A 116 7.25 6.29 -4.00
N ILE A 117 6.60 5.35 -3.32
CA ILE A 117 5.58 5.63 -2.29
C ILE A 117 6.11 5.14 -0.94
N GLU A 118 6.37 6.07 -0.03
CA GLU A 118 6.82 5.71 1.32
C GLU A 118 5.72 4.99 2.12
N PHE A 119 6.08 3.95 2.86
CA PHE A 119 5.17 3.20 3.72
C PHE A 119 5.81 2.74 5.04
N THR A 120 6.86 3.41 5.52
CA THR A 120 7.65 3.00 6.68
C THR A 120 6.79 2.76 7.93
N ASP A 121 5.89 3.70 8.20
CA ASP A 121 5.08 3.74 9.42
C ASP A 121 3.72 3.05 9.26
N ILE A 122 3.41 2.56 8.06
CA ILE A 122 2.16 1.85 7.81
C ILE A 122 2.14 0.53 8.59
N VAL A 123 1.04 0.28 9.28
CA VAL A 123 0.78 -0.92 10.06
C VAL A 123 -0.42 -1.63 9.46
N PHE A 124 -0.15 -2.73 8.74
CA PHE A 124 -1.19 -3.59 8.20
C PHE A 124 -1.86 -4.41 9.32
N LYS A 125 -3.19 -4.47 9.29
CA LYS A 125 -4.04 -5.26 10.19
C LYS A 125 -4.83 -6.25 9.35
N GLU A 126 -4.40 -7.51 9.37
CA GLU A 126 -5.04 -8.59 8.60
C GLU A 126 -6.07 -9.36 9.44
N ASN A 127 -6.93 -10.13 8.78
CA ASN A 127 -7.95 -10.99 9.39
C ASN A 127 -8.99 -10.21 10.21
N ILE A 128 -9.31 -9.00 9.76
CA ILE A 128 -10.28 -8.13 10.43
C ILE A 128 -11.67 -8.43 9.89
N LYS A 129 -12.64 -8.62 10.77
CA LYS A 129 -14.05 -8.63 10.38
C LYS A 129 -14.59 -7.21 10.49
N ILE A 130 -15.19 -6.71 9.42
CA ILE A 130 -15.92 -5.44 9.43
C ILE A 130 -17.17 -5.65 10.30
N ASP A 131 -17.14 -5.16 11.54
CA ASP A 131 -18.32 -5.19 12.42
C ASP A 131 -19.27 -4.07 12.01
N THR A 132 -20.42 -4.44 11.45
CA THR A 132 -21.45 -3.53 10.93
C THR A 132 -21.95 -2.52 11.96
N VAL A 133 -21.73 -2.75 13.26
CA VAL A 133 -22.10 -1.82 14.34
C VAL A 133 -21.12 -0.63 14.46
N TYR A 134 -19.81 -0.85 14.30
CA TYR A 134 -18.79 0.21 14.39
C TYR A 134 -18.65 1.01 13.09
N HIS A 135 -19.10 0.44 11.97
CA HIS A 135 -19.02 1.07 10.64
C HIS A 135 -20.28 1.82 10.23
N LYS A 136 -21.28 1.95 11.12
CA LYS A 136 -22.56 2.65 10.84
C LYS A 136 -22.47 4.18 10.87
N ASN A 137 -21.27 4.75 10.82
CA ASN A 137 -21.12 6.19 10.67
C ASN A 137 -21.54 6.56 9.24
N ASN A 138 -22.53 7.44 9.12
CA ASN A 138 -22.92 8.01 7.82
C ASN A 138 -21.83 8.98 7.32
N MET A 139 -21.84 9.30 6.01
CA MET A 139 -21.01 10.39 5.51
C MET A 139 -21.16 11.65 6.38
N PRO A 140 -20.07 12.35 6.70
CA PRO A 140 -20.16 13.57 7.48
C PRO A 140 -20.95 14.61 6.69
N THR A 141 -22.09 15.04 7.22
CA THR A 141 -22.82 16.19 6.70
C THR A 141 -22.62 17.36 7.66
N LYS A 142 -22.76 18.58 7.15
CA LYS A 142 -22.77 19.81 7.96
C LYS A 142 -23.74 19.68 9.14
N GLU A 143 -24.94 19.14 8.90
CA GLU A 143 -25.98 18.95 9.91
C GLU A 143 -25.56 17.96 11.01
N ASN A 144 -24.98 16.81 10.63
CA ASN A 144 -24.53 15.79 11.58
C ASN A 144 -23.38 16.27 12.49
N LEU A 145 -22.49 17.11 11.95
CA LEU A 145 -21.37 17.70 12.69
C LEU A 145 -21.79 18.89 13.56
N MET A 146 -22.88 19.60 13.21
CA MET A 146 -23.42 20.67 14.05
C MET A 146 -24.28 20.14 15.21
N ASN A 147 -24.93 18.98 15.05
CA ASN A 147 -25.78 18.35 16.06
C ASN A 147 -25.00 17.50 17.08
N THR A 148 -23.76 17.12 16.78
CA THR A 148 -22.85 16.53 17.77
C THR A 148 -22.34 17.64 18.68
N ALA A 149 -22.90 17.72 19.89
CA ALA A 149 -22.56 18.72 20.89
C ALA A 149 -21.05 18.70 21.18
N GLY A 150 -20.32 19.64 20.57
CA GLY A 150 -18.89 19.83 20.74
C GLY A 150 -18.17 19.94 19.41
N LEU A 151 -17.88 21.18 19.01
CA LEU A 151 -16.96 21.59 17.94
C LEU A 151 -15.50 21.10 18.14
N ASN A 152 -15.30 20.02 18.90
CA ASN A 152 -14.00 19.46 19.30
C ASN A 152 -13.81 17.97 18.96
N ALA A 153 -14.74 17.31 18.27
CA ALA A 153 -14.61 15.90 17.91
C ALA A 153 -13.83 15.73 16.60
N GLN A 154 -12.60 15.19 16.67
CA GLN A 154 -11.95 14.59 15.50
C GLN A 154 -12.86 13.47 14.99
N SER A 155 -13.32 13.59 13.75
CA SER A 155 -14.25 12.61 13.18
C SER A 155 -13.46 11.55 12.42
N THR A 156 -13.55 10.30 12.87
CA THR A 156 -12.95 9.17 12.16
C THR A 156 -13.94 8.60 11.15
N ILE A 157 -13.54 8.57 9.88
CA ILE A 157 -14.36 8.09 8.77
C ILE A 157 -13.72 6.82 8.20
N PRO A 158 -14.37 5.66 8.34
CA PRO A 158 -13.92 4.44 7.69
C PRO A 158 -14.26 4.50 6.19
N LEU A 159 -13.25 4.35 5.34
CA LEU A 159 -13.39 4.18 3.89
C LEU A 159 -13.16 2.71 3.55
N ILE A 160 -14.23 2.03 3.13
CA ILE A 160 -14.20 0.58 2.85
C ILE A 160 -14.11 0.35 1.35
N PHE A 161 -12.94 -0.01 0.86
CA PHE A 161 -12.66 -0.27 -0.55
C PHE A 161 -12.80 -1.75 -0.88
N ASN A 162 -13.80 -2.08 -1.71
CA ASN A 162 -13.91 -3.38 -2.39
C ASN A 162 -13.56 -3.30 -3.88
N LYS A 163 -13.35 -2.09 -4.40
CA LYS A 163 -12.96 -1.79 -5.77
C LYS A 163 -12.17 -0.48 -5.81
N THR A 164 -11.48 -0.23 -6.91
CA THR A 164 -10.47 0.83 -7.05
C THR A 164 -11.05 2.24 -7.05
N ASP A 165 -12.23 2.43 -7.63
CA ASP A 165 -12.82 3.75 -7.87
C ASP A 165 -13.90 4.15 -6.86
N GLN A 166 -14.32 3.22 -6.00
CA GLN A 166 -15.48 3.38 -5.13
C GLN A 166 -15.22 2.74 -3.77
N PHE A 167 -15.80 3.33 -2.74
CA PHE A 167 -15.76 2.81 -1.38
C PHE A 167 -17.10 2.99 -0.69
N GLN A 168 -17.27 2.31 0.44
CA GLN A 168 -18.43 2.46 1.31
C GLN A 168 -18.08 3.27 2.56
N ILE A 169 -19.02 4.11 2.99
CA ILE A 169 -19.08 4.69 4.34
C ILE A 169 -20.44 4.28 4.90
N GLY A 170 -20.43 3.40 5.91
CA GLY A 170 -21.65 2.71 6.33
C GLY A 170 -22.30 1.96 5.16
N GLU A 171 -23.58 2.20 4.93
CA GLU A 171 -24.35 1.58 3.85
C GLU A 171 -24.28 2.36 2.52
N GLN A 172 -23.58 3.50 2.49
CA GLN A 172 -23.54 4.38 1.33
C GLN A 172 -22.29 4.16 0.49
N GLU A 173 -22.49 4.01 -0.82
CA GLU A 173 -21.41 3.97 -1.80
C GLU A 173 -21.01 5.38 -2.27
N SER A 174 -19.70 5.64 -2.32
CA SER A 174 -19.14 6.91 -2.73
C SER A 174 -17.84 6.74 -3.51
N ASN A 175 -17.19 7.84 -3.86
CA ASN A 175 -15.88 7.87 -4.50
C ASN A 175 -15.06 9.07 -4.01
N ILE A 176 -13.77 9.08 -4.34
CA ILE A 176 -12.82 10.08 -3.87
C ILE A 176 -13.23 11.51 -4.27
N ASN A 177 -13.75 11.71 -5.47
CA ASN A 177 -14.18 13.04 -5.95
C ASN A 177 -15.40 13.56 -5.16
N LYS A 178 -16.38 12.68 -4.90
CA LYS A 178 -17.54 13.01 -4.07
C LYS A 178 -17.11 13.34 -2.64
N LEU A 179 -16.25 12.53 -2.04
CA LEU A 179 -15.70 12.78 -0.72
C LEU A 179 -14.95 14.11 -0.67
N LYS A 180 -14.06 14.37 -1.63
CA LYS A 180 -13.36 15.65 -1.72
C LYS A 180 -14.32 16.84 -1.72
N ASN A 181 -15.38 16.79 -2.53
CA ASN A 181 -16.38 17.85 -2.58
C ASN A 181 -17.12 18.04 -1.25
N GLU A 182 -17.43 16.96 -0.52
CA GLU A 182 -18.04 17.06 0.80
C GLU A 182 -17.06 17.61 1.84
N LEU A 183 -15.80 17.15 1.83
CA LEU A 183 -14.74 17.65 2.70
C LEU A 183 -14.49 19.15 2.47
N ASP A 184 -14.43 19.59 1.22
CA ASP A 184 -14.24 21.00 0.85
C ASP A 184 -15.37 21.88 1.43
N LYS A 185 -16.63 21.40 1.46
CA LYS A 185 -17.75 22.12 2.11
C LYS A 185 -17.62 22.20 3.62
N LEU A 186 -16.97 21.23 4.26
CA LEU A 186 -16.81 21.18 5.71
C LEU A 186 -15.71 22.12 6.21
N THR A 187 -14.68 22.37 5.40
CA THR A 187 -13.62 23.34 5.73
C THR A 187 -14.13 24.79 5.88
N ALA A 188 -15.35 25.10 5.42
CA ALA A 188 -16.01 26.39 5.61
C ALA A 188 -16.61 26.59 7.02
N ILE A 189 -16.47 25.60 7.91
CA ILE A 189 -16.97 25.60 9.29
C ILE A 189 -15.77 25.32 10.20
N ASN A 190 -15.69 25.94 11.38
CA ASN A 190 -14.60 25.74 12.37
C ASN A 190 -14.57 24.28 12.89
N PHE A 191 -14.02 23.37 12.11
CA PHE A 191 -13.92 21.95 12.39
C PHE A 191 -12.46 21.56 12.66
N ILE A 192 -12.21 20.71 13.67
CA ILE A 192 -10.85 20.43 14.18
C ILE A 192 -10.05 19.47 13.29
N GLY A 193 -10.69 18.47 12.68
CA GLY A 193 -9.99 17.55 11.77
C GLY A 193 -10.69 16.21 11.51
N ILE A 194 -10.52 15.70 10.30
CA ILE A 194 -11.05 14.41 9.84
C ILE A 194 -9.89 13.43 9.77
N HIS A 195 -10.13 12.24 10.32
CA HIS A 195 -9.21 11.13 10.26
C HIS A 195 -9.79 10.04 9.37
N LEU A 196 -9.11 9.71 8.27
CA LEU A 196 -9.56 8.69 7.32
C LEU A 196 -8.95 7.34 7.71
N LEU A 197 -9.80 6.33 7.95
CA LEU A 197 -9.38 4.97 8.24
C LEU A 197 -9.60 4.09 7.02
N LEU A 198 -8.57 3.42 6.52
CA LEU A 198 -8.65 2.68 5.25
C LEU A 198 -8.84 1.19 5.48
N TYR A 199 -9.90 0.65 4.88
CA TYR A 199 -10.20 -0.78 4.81
C TYR A 199 -10.13 -1.23 3.36
N PHE A 200 -9.42 -2.32 3.11
CA PHE A 200 -9.22 -2.88 1.77
C PHE A 200 -9.67 -4.34 1.77
N ASP A 201 -10.48 -4.70 0.79
CA ASP A 201 -10.81 -6.09 0.51
C ASP A 201 -9.53 -6.84 0.13
N GLU A 202 -9.30 -7.99 0.74
CA GLU A 202 -8.11 -8.80 0.52
C GLU A 202 -7.92 -9.22 -0.96
N ASN A 203 -8.98 -9.20 -1.78
CA ASN A 203 -8.94 -9.59 -3.18
C ASN A 203 -8.58 -8.44 -4.14
N LEU A 204 -8.45 -7.21 -3.66
CA LEU A 204 -7.93 -6.11 -4.47
C LEU A 204 -6.53 -6.43 -4.96
N THR A 205 -6.21 -6.05 -6.20
CA THR A 205 -4.85 -6.20 -6.71
C THR A 205 -3.93 -5.15 -6.08
N PHE A 206 -2.63 -5.39 -6.11
CA PHE A 206 -1.65 -4.44 -5.63
C PHE A 206 -1.65 -3.16 -6.48
N GLN A 207 -2.00 -3.24 -7.77
CA GLN A 207 -2.29 -2.05 -8.59
C GLN A 207 -3.43 -1.22 -8.00
N ASP A 208 -4.54 -1.86 -7.61
CA ASP A 208 -5.71 -1.18 -7.06
C ASP A 208 -5.37 -0.45 -5.78
N TYR A 209 -4.65 -1.12 -4.89
CA TYR A 209 -4.16 -0.56 -3.63
C TYR A 209 -3.29 0.68 -3.84
N ILE A 210 -2.30 0.62 -4.74
CA ILE A 210 -1.43 1.76 -5.06
C ILE A 210 -2.25 2.92 -5.65
N THR A 211 -3.21 2.61 -6.51
CA THR A 211 -4.11 3.60 -7.12
C THR A 211 -4.96 4.30 -6.07
N ILE A 212 -5.58 3.54 -5.16
CA ILE A 212 -6.38 4.08 -4.05
C ILE A 212 -5.50 4.93 -3.14
N LYS A 213 -4.33 4.44 -2.74
CA LYS A 213 -3.40 5.18 -1.87
C LYS A 213 -3.05 6.54 -2.41
N ARG A 214 -2.68 6.62 -3.70
CA ARG A 214 -2.36 7.90 -4.34
C ARG A 214 -3.55 8.86 -4.28
N ARG A 215 -4.75 8.38 -4.60
CA ARG A 215 -5.96 9.20 -4.62
C ARG A 215 -6.35 9.67 -3.23
N VAL A 216 -6.29 8.81 -2.23
CA VAL A 216 -6.57 9.17 -0.83
C VAL A 216 -5.53 10.17 -0.33
N LYS A 217 -4.24 9.99 -0.65
CA LYS A 217 -3.18 10.92 -0.27
C LYS A 217 -3.42 12.34 -0.82
N SER A 218 -4.06 12.47 -1.99
CA SER A 218 -4.45 13.78 -2.55
C SER A 218 -5.50 14.54 -1.73
N LEU A 219 -6.14 13.88 -0.75
CA LEU A 219 -7.08 14.49 0.18
C LEU A 219 -6.40 15.08 1.42
N ASN A 220 -5.13 14.75 1.67
CA ASN A 220 -4.42 15.20 2.88
C ASN A 220 -4.33 16.73 2.90
N SER A 221 -4.60 17.30 4.07
CA SER A 221 -4.48 18.73 4.36
C SER A 221 -4.25 18.94 5.85
N ASP A 222 -4.11 20.19 6.31
CA ASP A 222 -3.98 20.51 7.74
C ASP A 222 -5.17 20.00 8.58
N LEU A 223 -6.33 19.79 7.95
CA LEU A 223 -7.56 19.32 8.59
C LEU A 223 -7.91 17.87 8.24
N ILE A 224 -7.21 17.23 7.29
CA ILE A 224 -7.53 15.88 6.82
C ILE A 224 -6.27 15.04 6.87
N THR A 225 -6.31 13.99 7.70
CA THR A 225 -5.21 13.04 7.85
C THR A 225 -5.70 11.62 7.59
N VAL A 226 -4.77 10.74 7.24
CA VAL A 226 -5.02 9.32 6.96
C VAL A 226 -4.31 8.50 8.04
N ASP A 227 -5.02 7.54 8.61
CA ASP A 227 -4.48 6.64 9.63
C ASP A 227 -3.31 5.82 9.06
N LEU A 228 -2.31 5.56 9.91
CA LEU A 228 -1.19 4.69 9.58
C LEU A 228 -1.58 3.21 9.65
N ASN A 229 -2.66 2.87 10.33
CA ASN A 229 -3.24 1.54 10.34
C ASN A 229 -4.08 1.34 9.07
N GLU A 230 -3.77 0.28 8.34
CA GLU A 230 -4.50 -0.14 7.15
C GLU A 230 -5.07 -1.54 7.37
N PHE A 231 -6.36 -1.70 7.16
CA PHE A 231 -7.09 -2.91 7.51
C PHE A 231 -7.36 -3.72 6.26
N ILE A 232 -6.95 -5.00 6.27
CA ILE A 232 -7.20 -5.97 5.21
C ILE A 232 -8.27 -6.94 5.72
N TYR A 233 -9.41 -6.98 5.03
CA TYR A 233 -10.61 -7.73 5.45
C TYR A 233 -11.06 -8.75 4.40
#